data_AF-A0A2A4NZY9-F1
#
_entry.id   AF-A0A2A4NZY9-F1
#
_cell.length_a   1.000
_cell.length_b   1.000
_cell.length_c   1.000
_cell.angle_alpha   90.00
_cell.angle_beta   90.00
_cell.angle_gamma   90.00
#
_symmetry.space_group_name_H-M   'P 1'
#
loop_
_entity.id
_entity.type
_entity.pdbx_description
1 polymer ?
#
loop_
_entity_poly.entity_id
_entity_poly.type
_entity_poly.pdbx_seq_one_letter_code
_entity_poly.pdbx_strand_id
1 'polypeptide(L)'
;MTFSCTAPAENTPKKPTGLINKKTAIQYEKNYVDHQYKYINQYVNKNLGKNSTEKFKDHREVFFTLENLENYLAYVKKASKEKGYQGLGIRIYFGAKKGADSLYKSTVFLSPTHQSSVNKPSKNAIKNSFYTAKERPINSTDIDALNYGSSGEPDNYNGN
;
A
#
# COMPACT_ATOMS: atom_id res chain seq x y z
N MET A 1 20.03 47.31 -6.47
CA MET A 1 19.91 45.84 -6.55
C MET A 1 18.43 45.51 -6.41
N THR A 2 17.76 45.12 -7.50
CA THR A 2 16.36 44.71 -7.48
C THR A 2 16.30 43.20 -7.26
N PHE A 3 15.78 42.78 -6.11
CA PHE A 3 15.51 41.38 -5.84
C PHE A 3 14.28 40.97 -6.66
N SER A 4 14.50 40.18 -7.71
CA SER A 4 13.44 39.51 -8.45
C SER A 4 12.94 38.34 -7.61
N CYS A 5 11.81 38.51 -6.92
CA CYS A 5 11.06 37.40 -6.36
C CYS A 5 10.45 36.59 -7.49
N THR A 6 11.16 35.57 -7.97
CA THR A 6 10.55 34.52 -8.79
C THR A 6 9.63 33.72 -7.87
N ALA A 7 8.32 33.90 -8.01
CA ALA A 7 7.35 33.02 -7.37
C ALA A 7 7.69 31.56 -7.74
N PRO A 8 7.71 30.61 -6.78
CA PRO A 8 7.93 29.22 -7.12
C PRO A 8 6.84 28.78 -8.08
N ALA A 9 7.23 28.23 -9.23
CA ALA A 9 6.30 27.74 -10.24
C ALA A 9 5.23 26.86 -9.57
N GLU A 10 3.96 27.23 -9.73
CA GLU A 10 2.83 26.40 -9.32
C GLU A 10 2.92 25.07 -10.07
N ASN A 11 3.52 24.08 -9.44
CA ASN A 11 3.51 22.70 -9.91
C ASN A 11 2.09 22.17 -9.76
N THR A 12 1.24 22.43 -10.75
CA THR A 12 -0.09 21.84 -10.82
C THR A 12 0.06 20.31 -10.87
N PRO A 13 -0.58 19.57 -9.96
CA PRO A 13 -0.45 18.13 -9.93
C PRO A 13 -1.04 17.53 -11.21
N LYS A 14 -0.23 16.76 -11.94
CA LYS A 14 -0.69 16.04 -13.13
C LYS A 14 -1.67 14.95 -12.71
N LYS A 15 -2.79 14.85 -13.44
CA LYS A 15 -3.76 13.77 -13.24
C LYS A 15 -3.09 12.40 -13.43
N PRO A 16 -3.20 11.48 -12.46
CA PRO A 16 -2.63 10.14 -12.59
C PRO A 16 -3.28 9.33 -13.72
N THR A 17 -2.51 8.40 -14.30
CA THR A 17 -3.03 7.39 -15.22
C THR A 17 -3.66 6.23 -14.43
N GLY A 18 -4.58 5.48 -15.05
CA GLY A 18 -5.19 4.29 -14.44
C GLY A 18 -6.31 4.57 -13.43
N LEU A 19 -6.79 5.82 -13.31
CA LEU A 19 -7.97 6.14 -12.49
C LEU A 19 -9.21 5.39 -12.99
N ILE A 20 -9.88 4.69 -12.08
CA ILE A 20 -11.18 4.05 -12.34
C ILE A 20 -12.32 4.98 -11.92
N ASN A 21 -13.48 4.80 -12.56
CA ASN A 21 -14.69 5.56 -12.17
C ASN A 21 -15.36 4.95 -10.93
N LYS A 22 -16.27 5.72 -10.31
CA LYS A 22 -17.00 5.33 -9.08
C LYS A 22 -17.75 4.00 -9.23
N LYS A 23 -18.40 3.75 -10.38
CA LYS A 23 -19.16 2.51 -10.63
C LYS A 23 -18.24 1.30 -10.63
N THR A 24 -17.08 1.40 -11.30
CA THR A 24 -16.06 0.35 -11.32
C THR A 24 -15.50 0.09 -9.92
N ALA A 25 -15.20 1.14 -9.15
CA ALA A 25 -14.70 1.00 -7.78
C ALA A 25 -15.70 0.26 -6.87
N ILE A 26 -16.99 0.63 -6.92
CA ILE A 26 -18.06 -0.04 -6.17
C ILE A 26 -18.16 -1.53 -6.58
N GLN A 27 -18.06 -1.83 -7.88
CA GLN A 27 -18.11 -3.21 -8.35
C GLN A 27 -16.91 -4.04 -7.86
N TYR A 28 -15.71 -3.45 -7.80
CA TYR A 28 -14.52 -4.14 -7.28
C TYR A 28 -14.64 -4.44 -5.79
N GLU A 29 -15.13 -3.50 -4.99
CA GLU A 29 -15.40 -3.76 -3.56
C GLU A 29 -16.44 -4.85 -3.37
N LYS A 30 -17.56 -4.79 -4.13
CA LYS A 30 -18.58 -5.84 -4.08
C LYS A 30 -18.00 -7.23 -4.41
N ASN A 31 -17.19 -7.32 -5.45
CA ASN A 31 -16.54 -8.58 -5.84
C ASN A 31 -15.64 -9.10 -4.72
N TYR A 32 -14.86 -8.21 -4.08
CA TYR A 32 -13.99 -8.58 -2.97
C TYR A 32 -14.78 -9.10 -1.76
N VAL A 33 -15.87 -8.41 -1.40
CA VAL A 33 -16.77 -8.81 -0.30
C VAL A 33 -17.39 -10.19 -0.56
N ASP A 34 -17.94 -10.40 -1.76
CA ASP A 34 -18.67 -11.62 -2.11
C ASP A 34 -17.76 -12.85 -2.26
N HIS A 35 -16.47 -12.64 -2.50
CA HIS A 35 -15.49 -13.70 -2.74
C HIS A 35 -14.43 -13.73 -1.64
N GLN A 36 -13.36 -12.95 -1.78
CA GLN A 36 -12.17 -13.04 -0.92
C GLN A 36 -12.54 -12.90 0.56
N TYR A 37 -13.25 -11.83 0.89
CA TYR A 37 -13.65 -11.56 2.26
C TYR A 37 -14.55 -12.69 2.81
N LYS A 38 -15.62 -13.04 2.09
CA LYS A 38 -16.54 -14.10 2.50
C LYS A 38 -15.82 -15.43 2.73
N TYR A 39 -14.99 -15.88 1.80
CA TYR A 39 -14.34 -17.19 1.88
C TYR A 39 -13.28 -17.26 2.97
N ILE A 40 -12.48 -16.20 3.15
CA ILE A 40 -11.50 -16.13 4.24
C ILE A 40 -12.22 -16.23 5.59
N ASN A 41 -13.27 -15.43 5.79
CA ASN A 41 -14.02 -15.43 7.04
C ASN A 41 -14.71 -16.78 7.30
N GLN A 42 -15.35 -17.36 6.29
CA GLN A 42 -16.01 -18.67 6.43
C GLN A 42 -15.01 -19.78 6.77
N TYR A 43 -13.88 -19.83 6.06
CA TYR A 43 -12.88 -20.85 6.28
C TYR A 43 -12.23 -20.73 7.67
N VAL A 44 -11.81 -19.53 8.07
CA VAL A 44 -11.18 -19.34 9.39
C VAL A 44 -12.18 -19.64 10.51
N ASN A 45 -13.41 -19.13 10.44
CA ASN A 45 -14.44 -19.43 11.46
C ASN A 45 -14.79 -20.92 11.55
N LYS A 46 -14.76 -21.66 10.45
CA LYS A 46 -14.98 -23.12 10.46
C LYS A 46 -13.86 -23.86 11.21
N ASN A 47 -12.64 -23.34 11.18
CA ASN A 47 -11.46 -23.95 11.77
C ASN A 47 -11.06 -23.35 13.13
N LEU A 48 -11.71 -22.26 13.55
CA LEU A 48 -11.63 -21.79 14.93
C LEU A 48 -12.23 -22.86 15.83
N GLY A 49 -11.47 -23.27 16.86
CA GLY A 49 -11.93 -24.26 17.83
C GLY A 49 -13.25 -23.85 18.47
N LYS A 50 -14.07 -24.83 18.85
CA LYS A 50 -15.43 -24.61 19.42
C LYS A 50 -15.46 -23.74 20.67
N ASN A 51 -14.31 -23.47 21.29
CA ASN A 51 -14.16 -22.64 22.48
C ASN A 51 -13.84 -21.16 22.17
N SER A 52 -13.78 -20.76 20.90
CA SER A 52 -13.62 -19.35 20.53
C SER A 52 -14.91 -18.58 20.85
N THR A 53 -14.83 -17.66 21.79
CA THR A 53 -15.94 -16.75 22.13
C THR A 53 -16.14 -15.67 21.07
N GLU A 54 -15.12 -15.41 20.25
CA GLU A 54 -15.14 -14.41 19.18
C GLU A 54 -15.14 -15.05 17.80
N LYS A 55 -15.99 -14.52 16.91
CA LYS A 55 -15.96 -14.86 15.48
C LYS A 55 -14.84 -14.08 14.81
N PHE A 56 -14.02 -14.78 14.04
CA PHE A 56 -13.03 -14.13 13.19
C PHE A 56 -13.74 -13.22 12.17
N LYS A 57 -13.25 -11.99 12.09
CA LYS A 57 -13.63 -10.99 11.10
C LYS A 57 -12.36 -10.40 10.52
N ASP A 58 -12.08 -10.69 9.25
CA ASP A 58 -10.93 -10.14 8.56
C ASP A 58 -11.09 -8.63 8.31
N HIS A 59 -10.02 -7.98 7.86
CA HIS A 59 -10.06 -6.62 7.38
C HIS A 59 -10.42 -6.56 5.88
N ARG A 60 -11.29 -5.62 5.51
CA ARG A 60 -11.63 -5.33 4.11
C ARG A 60 -10.85 -4.16 3.53
N GLU A 61 -10.50 -3.22 4.41
CA GLU A 61 -9.90 -1.96 4.04
C GLU A 61 -8.76 -1.60 4.99
N VAL A 62 -7.86 -0.78 4.45
CA VAL A 62 -6.73 -0.21 5.18
C VAL A 62 -6.74 1.27 4.87
N PHE A 63 -6.84 2.07 5.91
CA PHE A 63 -6.99 3.51 5.79
C PHE A 63 -5.69 4.22 6.17
N PHE A 64 -5.30 5.19 5.34
CA PHE A 64 -4.20 6.12 5.58
C PHE A 64 -4.77 7.53 5.50
N THR A 65 -4.46 8.38 6.49
CA THR A 65 -4.74 9.80 6.33
C THR A 65 -3.87 10.36 5.21
N LEU A 66 -4.40 11.34 4.47
CA LEU A 66 -3.65 11.99 3.40
C LEU A 66 -2.36 12.62 3.95
N GLU A 67 -2.45 13.30 5.08
CA GLU A 67 -1.29 13.91 5.76
C GLU A 67 -0.20 12.87 6.09
N ASN A 68 -0.56 11.71 6.65
CA ASN A 68 0.44 10.69 6.98
C ASN A 68 1.05 10.07 5.71
N LEU A 69 0.25 9.90 4.66
CA LEU A 69 0.77 9.42 3.38
C LEU A 69 1.73 10.42 2.75
N GLU A 70 1.41 11.72 2.76
CA GLU A 70 2.28 12.79 2.27
C GLU A 70 3.58 12.88 3.07
N ASN A 71 3.51 12.83 4.40
CA ASN A 71 4.67 12.81 5.29
C ASN A 71 5.56 11.59 5.01
N TYR A 72 4.96 10.42 4.81
CA TYR A 72 5.71 9.22 4.47
C TYR A 72 6.39 9.32 3.09
N LEU A 73 5.72 9.87 2.09
CA LEU A 73 6.32 10.12 0.77
C LEU A 73 7.48 11.12 0.86
N ALA A 74 7.38 12.14 1.71
CA ALA A 74 8.46 13.09 1.97
C ALA A 74 9.66 12.41 2.67
N TYR A 75 9.38 11.60 3.70
CA TYR A 75 10.39 10.77 4.38
C TYR A 75 11.13 9.86 3.40
N VAL A 76 10.41 9.10 2.56
CA VAL A 76 11.00 8.20 1.57
C VAL A 76 11.89 8.97 0.59
N LYS A 77 11.43 10.12 0.08
CA LYS A 77 12.23 10.96 -0.84
C LYS A 77 13.52 11.46 -0.18
N LYS A 78 13.44 11.92 1.07
CA LYS A 78 14.60 12.40 1.83
C LYS A 78 15.60 11.27 2.08
N ALA A 79 15.16 10.16 2.66
CA ALA A 79 16.01 9.01 2.96
C ALA A 79 16.64 8.42 1.68
N SER A 80 15.88 8.37 0.58
CA SER A 80 16.40 7.91 -0.71
C SER A 80 17.47 8.84 -1.29
N LYS A 81 17.29 10.17 -1.15
CA LYS A 81 18.27 11.16 -1.61
C LYS A 81 19.59 11.02 -0.84
N GLU A 82 19.53 10.83 0.47
CA GLU A 82 20.72 10.61 1.32
C GLU A 82 21.50 9.36 0.91
N LYS A 83 20.81 8.35 0.37
CA LYS A 83 21.39 7.09 -0.12
C LYS A 83 21.77 7.10 -1.61
N GLY A 84 21.52 8.20 -2.32
CA GLY A 84 21.78 8.30 -3.76
C GLY A 84 20.82 7.49 -4.65
N TYR A 85 19.68 7.07 -4.13
CA TYR A 85 18.69 6.30 -4.86
C TYR A 85 17.91 7.14 -5.87
N GLN A 86 17.64 6.55 -7.04
CA GLN A 86 16.88 7.15 -8.13
C GLN A 86 15.76 6.20 -8.58
N GLY A 87 14.84 6.70 -9.40
CA GLY A 87 13.70 5.89 -9.88
C GLY A 87 12.82 5.42 -8.72
N LEU A 88 12.44 6.35 -7.84
CA LEU A 88 11.70 6.03 -6.63
C LEU A 88 10.27 5.58 -6.94
N GLY A 89 9.78 4.65 -6.12
CA GLY A 89 8.41 4.16 -6.19
C GLY A 89 7.93 3.66 -4.83
N ILE A 90 6.65 3.33 -4.77
CA ILE A 90 6.04 2.66 -3.61
C ILE A 90 5.45 1.34 -4.10
N ARG A 91 5.79 0.26 -3.41
CA ARG A 91 5.19 -1.06 -3.61
C ARG A 91 4.28 -1.36 -2.42
N ILE A 92 3.04 -1.72 -2.71
CA ILE A 92 2.08 -2.14 -1.70
C ILE A 92 2.14 -3.67 -1.60
N TYR A 93 2.39 -4.17 -0.39
CA TYR A 93 2.38 -5.59 -0.08
C TYR A 93 1.13 -5.96 0.68
N PHE A 94 0.49 -7.07 0.32
CA PHE A 94 -0.47 -7.74 1.18
C PHE A 94 0.30 -8.52 2.26
N GLY A 95 -0.11 -8.39 3.51
CA GLY A 95 0.48 -9.07 4.65
C GLY A 95 -0.58 -9.52 5.65
N ALA A 96 -0.14 -10.16 6.72
CA ALA A 96 -0.99 -10.52 7.85
C ALA A 96 -0.35 -10.03 9.15
N LYS A 97 -1.14 -9.37 10.00
CA LYS A 97 -0.72 -8.93 11.34
C LYS A 97 -1.54 -9.64 12.39
N LYS A 98 -0.91 -10.00 13.51
CA LYS A 98 -1.61 -10.59 14.66
C LYS A 98 -2.41 -9.50 15.37
N GLY A 99 -3.72 -9.69 15.50
CA GLY A 99 -4.61 -8.81 16.24
C GLY A 99 -4.51 -9.03 17.75
N ALA A 100 -5.22 -8.18 18.51
CA ALA A 100 -5.35 -8.32 19.97
C ALA A 100 -6.04 -9.64 20.37
N ASP A 101 -6.96 -10.12 19.51
CA ASP A 101 -7.61 -11.42 19.59
C ASP A 101 -6.68 -12.61 19.27
N SER A 102 -5.38 -12.35 19.08
CA SER A 102 -4.37 -13.33 18.68
C SER A 102 -4.60 -13.99 17.31
N LEU A 103 -5.54 -13.49 16.51
CA LEU A 103 -5.80 -13.99 15.16
C LEU A 103 -5.02 -13.17 14.13
N TYR A 104 -4.52 -13.83 13.09
CA TYR A 104 -3.87 -13.15 11.98
C TYR A 104 -4.92 -12.58 11.03
N LYS A 105 -4.90 -11.26 10.83
CA LYS A 105 -5.81 -10.54 9.92
C LYS A 105 -5.02 -9.88 8.79
N SER A 106 -5.65 -9.79 7.63
CA SER A 106 -5.12 -9.15 6.43
C SER A 106 -4.74 -7.70 6.73
N THR A 107 -3.66 -7.25 6.12
CA THR A 107 -3.18 -5.87 6.19
C THR A 107 -2.41 -5.55 4.91
N VAL A 108 -2.09 -4.28 4.68
CA VAL A 108 -1.13 -3.88 3.67
C VAL A 108 -0.05 -2.99 4.28
N PHE A 109 1.11 -2.97 3.67
CA PHE A 109 2.15 -2.01 4.00
C PHE A 109 2.80 -1.47 2.72
N LEU A 110 3.22 -0.21 2.79
CA LEU A 110 3.85 0.52 1.70
C LEU A 110 5.36 0.41 1.89
N SER A 111 6.03 -0.26 0.97
CA SER A 111 7.48 -0.39 0.95
C SER A 111 8.08 0.53 -0.12
N PRO A 112 9.11 1.34 0.21
CA PRO A 112 9.77 2.16 -0.79
C PRO A 112 10.59 1.29 -1.74
N THR A 113 10.67 1.73 -2.99
CA THR A 113 11.47 1.09 -4.03
C THR A 113 12.38 2.10 -4.70
N HIS A 114 13.50 1.63 -5.24
CA HIS A 114 14.36 2.39 -6.13
C HIS A 114 14.75 1.57 -7.35
N GLN A 115 15.17 2.24 -8.42
CA GLN A 115 15.69 1.56 -9.61
C GLN A 115 17.00 0.86 -9.25
N SER A 116 17.08 -0.43 -9.54
CA SER A 116 18.33 -1.17 -9.38
C SER A 116 19.40 -0.60 -10.31
N SER A 117 20.51 -0.12 -9.76
CA SER A 117 21.73 0.12 -10.54
C SER A 117 22.25 -1.24 -11.02
N VAL A 118 21.91 -1.67 -12.23
CA VAL A 118 22.38 -2.95 -12.74
C VAL A 118 23.89 -2.92 -12.89
N ASN A 119 24.56 -3.64 -11.99
CA ASN A 119 25.63 -4.57 -12.31
C ASN A 119 25.46 -5.94 -11.59
N LYS A 120 24.30 -6.22 -10.99
CA LYS A 120 24.03 -7.55 -10.38
C LYS A 120 22.69 -8.10 -10.87
N PRO A 121 22.68 -9.20 -11.65
CA PRO A 121 21.44 -9.85 -12.04
C PRO A 121 20.76 -10.44 -10.79
N SER A 122 19.52 -10.03 -10.53
CA SER A 122 18.68 -10.65 -9.51
C SER A 122 18.33 -12.08 -9.94
N LYS A 123 18.66 -13.06 -9.09
CA LYS A 123 18.35 -14.49 -9.31
C LYS A 123 16.85 -14.80 -9.32
N ASN A 124 15.99 -13.85 -8.99
CA ASN A 124 14.53 -14.01 -8.91
C ASN A 124 13.77 -13.24 -10.01
N ALA A 125 14.35 -13.14 -11.21
CA ALA A 125 13.72 -12.44 -12.32
C ALA A 125 12.42 -13.15 -12.77
N ILE A 126 11.27 -12.67 -12.30
CA ILE A 126 9.95 -13.00 -12.84
C ILE A 126 9.95 -12.60 -14.33
N LYS A 127 9.65 -13.54 -15.22
CA LYS A 127 9.73 -13.39 -16.69
C LYS A 127 8.61 -12.50 -17.30
N ASN A 128 7.65 -12.04 -16.49
CA ASN A 128 6.47 -11.29 -16.97
C ASN A 128 6.49 -9.79 -16.60
N SER A 129 7.66 -9.17 -16.47
CA SER A 129 7.75 -7.74 -16.14
C SER A 129 7.90 -6.91 -17.42
N PHE A 130 7.02 -5.93 -17.63
CA PHE A 130 7.13 -4.87 -18.65
C PHE A 130 8.41 -4.02 -18.52
N TYR A 131 9.23 -4.27 -17.50
CA TYR A 131 10.50 -3.61 -17.25
C TYR A 131 11.66 -4.47 -17.75
N THR A 132 12.51 -3.88 -18.59
CA THR A 132 13.82 -4.43 -18.92
C THR A 132 14.61 -4.66 -17.62
N ALA A 133 15.55 -5.61 -17.59
CA ALA A 133 16.33 -5.92 -16.38
C ALA A 133 17.02 -4.68 -15.75
N LYS A 134 17.24 -3.63 -16.53
CA LYS A 134 17.87 -2.35 -16.16
C LYS A 134 16.95 -1.35 -15.46
N GLU A 135 15.65 -1.60 -15.42
CA GLU A 135 14.64 -0.65 -14.94
C GLU A 135 13.73 -1.23 -13.85
N ARG A 136 14.02 -2.45 -13.36
CA ARG A 136 13.17 -3.07 -12.35
C ARG A 136 13.31 -2.35 -11.01
N PRO A 137 12.20 -1.81 -10.45
CA PRO A 137 12.23 -1.26 -9.10
C PRO A 137 12.47 -2.40 -8.10
N ILE A 138 13.47 -2.24 -7.23
CA ILE A 138 13.77 -3.13 -6.10
C ILE A 138 13.37 -2.45 -4.81
N ASN A 139 13.02 -3.22 -3.77
CA ASN A 139 12.69 -2.64 -2.47
C ASN A 139 13.94 -1.97 -1.87
N SER A 140 13.77 -0.78 -1.30
CA SER A 140 14.76 -0.14 -0.44
C SER A 140 14.62 -0.75 0.95
N THR A 141 15.34 -1.84 1.21
CA THR A 141 15.24 -2.60 2.47
C THR A 141 15.81 -1.88 3.69
N ASP A 142 16.44 -0.73 3.45
CA ASP A 142 17.12 0.14 4.41
C ASP A 142 16.39 1.48 4.62
N ILE A 143 15.12 1.56 4.16
CA ILE A 143 14.17 2.63 4.45
C ILE A 143 12.91 1.96 4.98
N ASP A 144 12.39 2.47 6.11
CA ASP A 144 11.27 1.84 6.79
C ASP A 144 10.01 1.81 5.93
N ALA A 145 9.25 0.72 6.07
CA ALA A 145 7.94 0.58 5.45
C ALA A 145 6.84 1.19 6.33
N LEU A 146 5.81 1.76 5.70
CA LEU A 146 4.63 2.26 6.40
C LEU A 146 3.54 1.19 6.44
N ASN A 147 3.21 0.73 7.64
CA ASN A 147 1.95 0.05 7.92
C ASN A 147 1.11 0.96 8.81
N TYR A 148 0.07 1.56 8.25
CA TYR A 148 -0.92 2.31 9.00
C TYR A 148 -2.27 1.72 8.68
N GLY A 149 -2.71 0.78 9.51
CA GLY A 149 -3.99 0.11 9.33
C GLY A 149 -4.77 0.18 10.62
N SER A 150 -5.48 1.30 10.84
CA SER A 150 -6.78 1.23 11.50
C SER A 150 -7.66 0.40 10.59
N SER A 151 -7.57 -0.91 10.77
CA SER A 151 -8.34 -1.89 10.02
C SER A 151 -9.14 -2.60 11.09
N GLY A 152 -10.46 -2.44 11.05
CA GLY A 152 -11.33 -2.85 12.13
C GLY A 152 -12.61 -2.05 12.12
N GLU A 153 -13.57 -2.54 11.35
CA GLU A 153 -14.96 -2.08 11.22
C GLU A 153 -15.16 -0.80 10.38
N PRO A 154 -16.01 -0.83 9.33
CA PRO A 154 -16.38 0.38 8.62
C PRO A 154 -17.05 1.30 9.63
N ASP A 155 -16.59 2.55 9.74
CA ASP A 155 -17.41 3.58 10.35
C ASP A 155 -18.77 3.51 9.67
N ASN A 156 -19.84 3.36 10.46
CA ASN A 156 -21.21 3.35 9.97
C ASN A 156 -21.48 4.69 9.27
N TYR A 157 -21.13 4.79 7.99
CA TYR A 157 -21.46 5.94 7.17
C TYR A 157 -22.96 5.85 6.85
N ASN A 158 -23.76 6.33 7.79
CA ASN A 158 -25.15 6.70 7.55
C ASN A 158 -25.12 7.99 6.73
N GLY A 159 -25.10 7.84 5.42
CA GLY A 159 -25.34 8.93 4.50
C GLY A 159 -26.78 9.41 4.66
N ASN A 160 -26.97 10.45 5.49
CA ASN A 160 -28.06 11.40 5.34
C ASN A 160 -27.68 12.44 4.29
#